data_AF-X1IG87-F1
#
_entry.id   AF-X1IG87-F1
#
_cell.length_a   1.000
_cell.length_b   1.000
_cell.length_c   1.000
_cell.angle_alpha   90.00
_cell.angle_beta   90.00
_cell.angle_gamma   90.00
#
_symmetry.space_group_name_H-M   'P 1'
#
loop_
_entity.id
_entity.type
_entity.pdbx_description
1 polymer ?
#
loop_
_entity_poly.entity_id
_entity_poly.type
_entity_poly.pdbx_seq_one_letter_code
_entity_poly.pdbx_strand_id
1 'polypeptide(L)'
;MRLVSNQIPEKIESLILTHLEKLKNQSERFAAIIDKCKIGFGASFHPLFTHLELPWTKILAEAIKEGFEQEPLKLPLAGGSLPLYSLYKVTEKPIYIIPYAQPDEANHAPNENMMTEWFEKGVKTSIKLL
;
A
#
# COMPACT_ATOMS: atom_id res chain seq x y z
N MET A 1 9.15 7.57 1.62
CA MET A 1 8.36 8.16 0.51
C MET A 1 7.39 7.09 0.01
N ARG A 2 6.15 7.44 -0.37
CA ARG A 2 5.23 6.48 -1.02
C ARG A 2 5.61 6.34 -2.49
N LEU A 3 5.74 5.10 -2.96
CA LEU A 3 6.06 4.79 -4.35
C LEU A 3 4.82 4.41 -5.13
N VAL A 4 4.78 4.76 -6.41
CA VAL A 4 3.74 4.37 -7.36
C VAL A 4 4.35 3.58 -8.52
N SER A 5 3.49 2.99 -9.36
CA SER A 5 3.90 2.20 -10.53
C SER A 5 5.05 2.85 -11.31
N ASN A 6 6.00 2.01 -11.74
CA ASN A 6 7.23 2.40 -12.44
C ASN A 6 8.27 3.16 -11.61
N GLN A 7 8.10 3.27 -10.29
CA GLN A 7 9.15 3.74 -9.39
C GLN A 7 9.90 2.57 -8.75
N ILE A 8 11.22 2.65 -8.80
CA ILE A 8 12.15 1.65 -8.24
C ILE A 8 12.75 2.25 -6.97
N PRO A 9 12.68 1.59 -5.81
CA PRO A 9 13.16 2.14 -4.54
C PRO A 9 14.58 2.68 -4.61
N GLU A 10 15.53 1.89 -5.11
CA GLU A 10 16.95 2.25 -5.18
C GLU A 10 17.19 3.46 -6.09
N LYS A 11 16.43 3.55 -7.19
CA LYS A 11 16.48 4.71 -8.09
C LYS A 11 15.99 5.98 -7.41
N ILE A 12 14.92 5.87 -6.62
CA ILE A 12 14.39 6.99 -5.86
C ILE A 12 15.39 7.45 -4.80
N GLU A 13 16.01 6.52 -4.08
CA GLU A 13 17.05 6.86 -3.08
C GLU A 13 18.21 7.60 -3.73
N SER A 14 18.68 7.12 -4.89
CA SER A 14 19.71 7.80 -5.68
C SER A 14 19.31 9.21 -6.12
N LEU A 15 18.06 9.40 -6.56
CA LEU A 15 17.53 10.70 -6.96
C LEU A 15 17.44 11.68 -5.78
N ILE A 16 17.09 11.20 -4.58
CA ILE A 16 17.08 12.01 -3.36
C ILE A 16 18.49 12.48 -3.03
N LEU A 17 19.47 11.57 -3.02
CA LEU A 17 20.87 11.94 -2.75
C LEU A 17 21.41 12.94 -3.78
N THR A 18 21.12 12.71 -5.06
CA THR A 18 21.49 13.63 -6.15
C THR A 18 20.88 15.01 -5.96
N HIS A 19 19.61 15.07 -5.53
CA HIS A 19 18.94 16.34 -5.26
C HIS A 19 19.57 17.07 -4.06
N LEU A 20 19.93 16.37 -2.99
CA LEU A 20 20.59 16.94 -1.83
C LEU A 20 21.96 17.54 -2.19
N GLU A 21 22.76 16.84 -2.99
CA GLU A 21 24.04 17.37 -3.49
C GLU A 21 23.84 18.61 -4.39
N LYS A 22 22.81 18.63 -5.23
CA LYS A 22 22.45 19.83 -5.99
C LYS A 22 22.11 21.00 -5.07
N LEU A 23 21.35 20.77 -4.00
CA LEU A 23 21.01 21.81 -3.02
C LEU A 23 22.25 22.35 -2.29
N LYS A 24 23.20 21.47 -1.91
CA LYS A 24 24.48 21.88 -1.33
C LYS A 24 25.23 22.86 -2.23
N ASN A 25 25.32 22.53 -3.52
CA ASN A 25 26.01 23.36 -4.52
C ASN A 25 25.30 24.69 -4.83
N GLN A 26 24.02 24.82 -4.47
CA GLN A 26 23.23 26.03 -4.73
C GLN A 26 23.28 27.06 -3.60
N SER A 27 23.65 26.66 -2.38
CA SER A 27 23.63 27.57 -1.22
C SER A 27 24.54 27.08 -0.09
N GLU A 28 25.42 27.98 0.39
CA GLU A 28 26.23 27.74 1.61
C GLU A 28 25.36 27.41 2.83
N ARG A 29 24.17 28.01 2.92
CA ARG A 29 23.21 27.70 4.00
C ARG A 29 22.75 26.25 3.92
N PHE A 30 22.43 25.75 2.74
CA PHE A 30 22.01 24.34 2.59
C PHE A 30 23.18 23.39 2.81
N ALA A 31 24.38 23.73 2.31
CA ALA A 31 25.60 22.96 2.57
C ALA A 31 25.85 22.79 4.07
N ALA A 32 25.83 23.89 4.84
CA ALA A 32 26.07 23.86 6.28
C ALA A 32 25.05 23.03 7.08
N ILE A 33 23.82 22.89 6.59
CA ILE A 33 22.78 22.03 7.20
C ILE A 33 23.03 20.57 6.83
N ILE A 34 23.15 20.27 5.53
CA ILE A 34 23.21 18.90 5.02
C ILE A 34 24.49 18.20 5.49
N ASP A 35 25.63 18.90 5.58
CA ASP A 35 26.91 18.32 6.06
C ASP A 35 26.86 17.89 7.53
N LYS A 36 25.88 18.35 8.30
CA LYS A 36 25.65 17.93 9.70
C LYS A 36 24.62 16.80 9.81
N CYS A 37 24.03 16.36 8.72
CA CYS A 37 23.03 15.32 8.70
C CYS A 37 23.63 13.97 8.28
N LYS A 38 23.22 12.89 8.97
CA LYS A 38 23.39 11.53 8.46
C LYS A 38 22.10 11.12 7.74
N ILE A 39 22.19 10.92 6.44
CA ILE A 39 21.06 10.47 5.62
C ILE A 39 21.05 8.94 5.63
N GLY A 40 19.90 8.36 5.95
CA GLY A 40 19.68 6.92 5.91
C GLY A 40 18.33 6.60 5.30
N PHE A 41 18.24 5.45 4.63
CA PHE A 41 17.01 4.93 4.08
C PHE A 41 16.56 3.74 4.93
N GLY A 42 15.28 3.75 5.31
CA GLY A 42 14.65 2.66 6.06
C GLY A 42 14.18 1.54 5.12
N ALA A 43 13.28 0.69 5.62
CA ALA A 43 12.65 -0.33 4.80
C ALA A 43 11.94 0.29 3.59
N SER A 44 12.20 -0.27 2.41
CA SER A 44 11.63 0.16 1.15
C SER A 44 11.12 -1.07 0.39
N PHE A 45 10.01 -0.90 -0.34
CA PHE A 45 9.37 -2.00 -1.06
C PHE A 45 8.94 -1.50 -2.43
N HIS A 46 9.03 -2.38 -3.43
CA HIS A 46 8.44 -2.10 -4.73
C HIS A 46 6.92 -1.93 -4.61
N PRO A 47 6.34 -0.97 -5.35
CA PRO A 47 4.90 -0.88 -5.48
C PRO A 47 4.37 -2.09 -6.24
N LEU A 48 3.17 -2.54 -5.89
CA LEU A 48 2.46 -3.62 -6.56
C LEU A 48 1.06 -3.15 -6.94
N PHE A 49 0.60 -3.59 -8.10
CA PHE A 49 -0.74 -3.38 -8.61
C PHE A 49 -1.25 -4.68 -9.24
N THR A 50 -2.54 -4.98 -9.05
CA THR A 50 -3.22 -6.13 -9.66
C THR A 50 -4.32 -5.63 -10.59
N HIS A 51 -4.28 -6.05 -11.86
CA HIS A 51 -5.35 -5.74 -12.82
C HIS A 51 -6.69 -6.32 -12.35
N LEU A 52 -7.76 -5.51 -12.40
CA LEU A 52 -9.08 -5.92 -11.95
C LEU A 52 -9.90 -6.65 -13.03
N GLU A 53 -9.43 -6.70 -14.28
CA GLU A 53 -10.07 -7.44 -15.38
C GLU A 53 -9.67 -8.93 -15.42
N LEU A 54 -9.21 -9.48 -14.28
CA LEU A 54 -8.88 -10.89 -14.15
C LEU A 54 -10.10 -11.71 -13.70
N PRO A 55 -10.20 -13.00 -14.07
CA PRO A 55 -11.33 -13.87 -13.68
C PRO A 55 -11.57 -13.91 -12.17
N TRP A 56 -10.50 -13.85 -11.37
CA TRP A 56 -10.55 -13.87 -9.90
C TRP A 56 -11.33 -12.68 -9.34
N THR A 57 -11.27 -11.51 -9.97
CA THR A 57 -12.00 -10.32 -9.49
C THR A 57 -13.50 -10.55 -9.43
N LYS A 58 -14.07 -11.33 -10.35
CA LYS A 58 -15.50 -11.67 -10.34
C LYS A 58 -15.85 -12.55 -9.14
N ILE A 59 -15.05 -13.58 -8.88
CA ILE A 59 -15.24 -14.51 -7.76
C ILE A 59 -15.15 -13.75 -6.43
N LEU A 60 -14.15 -12.88 -6.28
CA LEU A 60 -14.00 -12.05 -5.09
C LEU A 60 -15.19 -11.10 -4.92
N ALA A 61 -15.65 -10.46 -6.01
CA ALA A 61 -16.76 -9.53 -5.94
C ALA A 61 -18.07 -10.20 -5.51
N GLU A 62 -18.34 -11.42 -6.00
CA GLU A 62 -19.50 -12.22 -5.60
C GLU A 62 -19.44 -12.59 -4.11
N ALA A 63 -18.27 -13.00 -3.61
CA ALA A 63 -18.10 -13.33 -2.19
C ALA A 63 -18.21 -12.12 -1.25
N ILE A 64 -17.66 -10.97 -1.66
CA ILE A 64 -17.80 -9.73 -0.91
C ILE A 64 -19.27 -9.30 -0.89
N LYS A 65 -19.96 -9.37 -2.03
CA LYS A 65 -21.39 -9.05 -2.12
C LYS A 65 -22.24 -9.93 -1.20
N GLU A 66 -21.92 -11.21 -1.08
CA GLU A 66 -22.65 -12.11 -0.19
C GLU A 66 -22.42 -11.78 1.29
N GLY A 67 -21.17 -11.50 1.70
CA GLY A 67 -20.88 -11.21 3.11
C GLY A 67 -21.23 -9.80 3.57
N PHE A 68 -21.07 -8.79 2.70
CA PHE A 68 -21.37 -7.39 3.00
C PHE A 68 -22.74 -6.92 2.50
N GLU A 69 -23.46 -7.76 1.75
CA GLU A 69 -24.79 -7.49 1.19
C GLU A 69 -24.82 -6.27 0.26
N GLN A 70 -23.68 -5.89 -0.29
CA GLN A 70 -23.50 -4.71 -1.14
C GLN A 70 -22.49 -4.97 -2.27
N GLU A 71 -22.67 -4.30 -3.41
CA GLU A 71 -21.71 -4.36 -4.51
C GLU A 71 -20.37 -3.72 -4.08
N PRO A 72 -19.23 -4.43 -4.22
CA PRO A 72 -17.95 -3.90 -3.78
C PRO A 72 -17.43 -2.81 -4.73
N LEU A 73 -16.88 -1.74 -4.14
CA LEU A 73 -16.10 -0.78 -4.89
C LEU A 73 -14.74 -1.38 -5.28
N LYS A 74 -14.49 -1.45 -6.58
CA LYS A 74 -13.25 -1.96 -7.15
C LYS A 74 -12.22 -0.84 -7.24
N LEU A 75 -11.25 -0.84 -6.32
CA LEU A 75 -10.17 0.14 -6.31
C LEU A 75 -8.89 -0.47 -6.87
N PRO A 76 -8.30 0.09 -7.94
CA PRO A 76 -7.05 -0.42 -8.48
C PRO A 76 -5.88 -0.18 -7.52
N LEU A 77 -5.88 0.94 -6.79
CA LEU A 77 -4.78 1.36 -5.94
C LEU A 77 -5.33 1.92 -4.61
N ALA A 78 -4.56 1.73 -3.55
CA ALA A 78 -4.80 2.30 -2.22
C ALA A 78 -3.55 3.06 -1.74
N GLY A 79 -3.73 4.06 -0.88
CA GLY A 79 -2.62 4.91 -0.38
C GLY A 79 -1.73 4.25 0.69
N GLY A 80 -2.08 3.06 1.13
CA GLY A 80 -1.30 2.27 2.10
C GLY A 80 -0.05 1.64 1.49
N SER A 81 0.71 0.93 2.30
CA SER A 81 1.75 0.02 1.78
C SER A 81 1.79 -1.25 2.60
N LEU A 82 1.90 -2.35 1.87
CA LEU A 82 2.24 -3.67 2.38
C LEU A 82 3.37 -4.19 1.48
N PRO A 83 4.33 -4.97 2.01
CA PRO A 83 5.46 -5.48 1.22
C PRO A 83 5.06 -6.63 0.30
N LEU A 84 3.95 -6.49 -0.45
CA LEU A 84 3.34 -7.57 -1.23
C LEU A 84 4.12 -7.93 -2.50
N TYR A 85 4.95 -7.03 -3.01
CA TYR A 85 5.75 -7.30 -4.20
C TYR A 85 6.72 -8.48 -4.01
N SER A 86 7.26 -8.67 -2.81
CA SER A 86 8.13 -9.82 -2.52
C SER A 86 7.35 -11.14 -2.58
N LEU A 87 6.11 -11.16 -2.09
CA LEU A 87 5.21 -12.31 -2.20
C LEU A 87 4.82 -12.59 -3.66
N TYR A 88 4.52 -11.54 -4.43
CA TYR A 88 4.24 -11.65 -5.86
C TYR A 88 5.42 -12.25 -6.62
N LYS A 89 6.65 -11.82 -6.33
CA LYS A 89 7.86 -12.34 -6.99
C LYS A 89 8.05 -13.85 -6.82
N VAL A 90 7.59 -14.41 -5.70
CA VAL A 90 7.72 -15.85 -5.43
C VAL A 90 6.56 -16.64 -6.02
N THR A 91 5.34 -16.09 -5.98
CA THR A 91 4.12 -16.82 -6.32
C THR A 91 3.68 -16.62 -7.77
N GLU A 92 4.04 -15.49 -8.36
CA GLU A 92 3.56 -14.98 -9.65
C GLU A 92 2.02 -14.99 -9.76
N LYS A 93 1.33 -14.93 -8.61
CA LYS A 93 -0.14 -14.91 -8.53
C LYS A 93 -0.66 -13.50 -8.32
N PRO A 94 -1.83 -13.16 -8.88
CA PRO A 94 -2.54 -11.93 -8.54
C PRO A 94 -2.73 -11.80 -7.03
N ILE A 95 -2.46 -10.61 -6.47
CA ILE A 95 -2.66 -10.33 -5.04
C ILE A 95 -3.79 -9.31 -4.91
N TYR A 96 -4.80 -9.66 -4.12
CA TYR A 96 -5.93 -8.79 -3.82
C TYR A 96 -5.95 -8.44 -2.34
N ILE A 97 -6.37 -7.21 -2.03
CA ILE A 97 -6.63 -6.76 -0.67
C ILE A 97 -8.13 -6.53 -0.56
N ILE A 98 -8.74 -7.12 0.46
CA ILE A 98 -10.16 -6.96 0.76
C ILE A 98 -10.24 -6.34 2.17
N PRO A 99 -10.50 -5.03 2.30
CA PRO A 99 -10.65 -4.41 3.61
C PRO A 99 -11.97 -4.86 4.22
N TYR A 100 -11.92 -5.38 5.45
CA TYR A 100 -13.11 -5.79 6.19
C TYR A 100 -13.59 -4.77 7.20
N ALA A 101 -12.79 -3.75 7.49
CA ALA A 101 -13.10 -2.74 8.47
C ALA A 101 -13.78 -1.53 7.83
N GLN A 102 -14.52 -0.80 8.67
CA GLN A 102 -15.19 0.42 8.31
C GLN A 102 -14.20 1.55 7.99
N PRO A 103 -14.56 2.55 7.15
CA PRO A 103 -13.64 3.60 6.72
C PRO A 103 -13.01 4.44 7.85
N ASP A 104 -13.66 4.51 9.02
CA ASP A 104 -13.22 5.25 10.21
C ASP A 104 -12.61 4.34 11.29
N GLU A 105 -12.10 3.15 10.92
CA GLU A 105 -11.38 2.23 11.81
C GLU A 105 -10.15 2.85 12.48
N ALA A 106 -9.64 3.97 11.93
CA ALA A 106 -8.56 4.77 12.51
C ALA A 106 -7.23 4.01 12.70
N ASN A 107 -6.84 3.16 11.73
CA ASN A 107 -5.53 2.51 11.68
C ASN A 107 -4.39 3.49 12.03
N HIS A 108 -3.53 3.11 12.98
CA HIS A 108 -2.40 3.91 13.46
C HIS A 108 -2.77 5.25 14.13
N ALA A 109 -4.03 5.44 14.53
CA ALA A 109 -4.50 6.63 15.23
C ALA A 109 -5.17 6.24 16.58
N PRO A 110 -5.33 7.20 17.51
CA PRO A 110 -6.05 6.94 18.76
C PRO A 110 -7.47 6.43 18.52
N ASN A 111 -7.94 5.53 19.38
CA ASN A 111 -9.24 4.88 19.28
C ASN A 111 -9.43 4.07 17.98
N GLU A 112 -8.36 3.44 17.49
CA GLU A 112 -8.44 2.39 16.47
C GLU A 112 -9.50 1.36 16.87
N ASN A 113 -10.42 1.06 15.96
CA ASN A 113 -11.62 0.29 16.27
C ASN A 113 -12.12 -0.54 15.09
N MET A 114 -12.86 -1.61 15.40
CA MET A 114 -13.52 -2.46 14.43
C MET A 114 -14.98 -2.65 14.87
N MET A 115 -15.93 -2.31 14.01
CA MET A 115 -17.34 -2.59 14.29
C MET A 115 -17.56 -4.10 14.29
N THR A 116 -18.25 -4.63 15.31
CA THR A 116 -18.53 -6.07 15.40
C THR A 116 -19.34 -6.58 14.20
N GLU A 117 -20.28 -5.76 13.70
CA GLU A 117 -21.03 -6.06 12.48
C GLU A 117 -20.11 -6.23 11.26
N TRP A 118 -19.12 -5.35 11.09
CA TRP A 118 -18.17 -5.42 9.98
C TRP A 118 -17.25 -6.64 10.11
N PHE A 119 -16.86 -6.99 11.34
CA PHE A 119 -16.13 -8.21 11.61
C PHE A 119 -16.93 -9.46 11.21
N GLU A 120 -18.21 -9.53 11.59
CA GLU A 120 -19.10 -10.63 11.21
C GLU A 120 -19.32 -10.71 9.69
N LYS A 121 -19.49 -9.57 9.02
CA LYS A 121 -19.57 -9.48 7.54
C LYS A 121 -18.29 -10.00 6.88
N GLY A 122 -17.13 -9.61 7.40
CA GLY A 122 -15.82 -10.11 6.97
C GLY A 122 -15.71 -11.63 7.12
N VAL A 123 -16.17 -12.21 8.23
CA VAL A 123 -16.22 -13.66 8.43
C VAL A 123 -17.11 -14.33 7.37
N LYS A 124 -18.30 -13.82 7.09
CA LYS A 124 -19.19 -14.34 6.04
C LYS A 124 -18.54 -14.29 4.66
N THR A 125 -17.90 -13.16 4.31
CA THR A 125 -17.13 -13.03 3.05
C THR A 125 -16.01 -14.06 2.99
N SER A 126 -15.23 -14.24 4.06
CA SER A 126 -14.16 -15.23 4.11
C SER A 126 -14.67 -16.67 3.94
N ILE A 127 -15.80 -17.03 4.54
CA ILE A 127 -16.42 -18.35 4.34
C ILE A 127 -16.79 -18.55 2.87
N LYS A 128 -17.32 -17.53 2.20
CA LYS A 128 -17.71 -17.64 0.79
C LYS A 128 -16.50 -17.70 -0.16
N LEU A 129 -15.35 -17.20 0.27
CA LEU A 129 -14.10 -17.23 -0.50
C LEU A 129 -13.38 -18.58 -0.48
N LEU A 130 -13.60 -19.40 0.54
CA LEU A 130 -12.97 -20.71 0.76
C LEU A 130 -13.78 -21.84 0.12
#